data_AF-A0A927H9E4-F1
#
_entry.id   AF-A0A927H9E4-F1
#
_cell.length_a   1.000
_cell.length_b   1.000
_cell.length_c   1.000
_cell.angle_alpha   90.00
_cell.angle_beta   90.00
_cell.angle_gamma   90.00
#
_symmetry.space_group_name_H-M   'P 1'
#
loop_
_entity.id
_entity.type
_entity.pdbx_description
1 polymer ?
#
loop_
_entity_poly.entity_id
_entity_poly.type
_entity_poly.pdbx_seq_one_letter_code
_entity_poly.pdbx_strand_id
1 'polypeptide(L)'
;MMMKREVFRIAELITSFYSQAEFDQHKINAWHEVLKSHEYEVVKERLLDYVKHHNHPPTIKQLIQDDKTDSAVVPDYEETKAMLQLKRGAGLSATAKEELAKIRALLGIEGERL
;
A
#
# COMPACT_ATOMS: atom_id res chain seq x y z
N MET A 1 21.83 -8.55 -10.00
CA MET A 1 21.93 -9.13 -8.64
C MET A 1 22.92 -8.28 -7.86
N MET A 2 22.50 -7.76 -6.72
CA MET A 2 23.27 -6.77 -5.94
C MET A 2 24.17 -7.45 -4.91
N MET A 3 25.41 -6.98 -4.80
CA MET A 3 26.41 -7.43 -3.82
C MET A 3 26.31 -6.61 -2.54
N LYS A 4 26.75 -7.17 -1.41
CA LYS A 4 26.78 -6.48 -0.11
C LYS A 4 27.56 -5.15 -0.13
N ARG A 5 28.63 -5.06 -0.92
CA ARG A 5 29.38 -3.81 -1.15
C ARG A 5 28.54 -2.73 -1.82
N GLU A 6 27.63 -3.10 -2.69
CA GLU A 6 26.75 -2.18 -3.39
C GLU A 6 25.65 -1.66 -2.46
N VAL A 7 25.10 -2.52 -1.60
CA VAL A 7 24.19 -2.10 -0.52
C VAL A 7 24.86 -1.11 0.42
N PHE A 8 26.13 -1.33 0.76
CA PHE A 8 26.92 -0.38 1.56
C PHE A 8 27.02 0.99 0.88
N ARG A 9 27.29 1.04 -0.43
CA ARG A 9 27.32 2.30 -1.20
C ARG A 9 25.96 3.01 -1.22
N ILE A 10 24.86 2.26 -1.34
CA ILE A 10 23.49 2.82 -1.22
C ILE A 10 23.31 3.46 0.17
N ALA A 11 23.73 2.77 1.23
CA ALA A 11 23.64 3.30 2.59
C ALA A 11 24.48 4.58 2.77
N GLU A 12 25.72 4.63 2.27
CA GLU A 12 26.57 5.83 2.28
C GLU A 12 25.95 7.01 1.53
N LEU A 13 25.29 6.75 0.39
CA LEU A 13 24.55 7.77 -0.34
C LEU A 13 23.40 8.31 0.51
N ILE A 14 22.63 7.44 1.16
CA ILE A 14 21.52 7.85 2.04
C ILE A 14 22.03 8.69 3.19
N THR A 15 23.12 8.31 3.87
CA THR A 15 23.67 9.12 4.96
C THR A 15 24.23 10.47 4.50
N SER A 16 24.70 10.56 3.26
CA SER A 16 25.15 11.81 2.65
C SER A 16 24.00 12.77 2.35
N PHE A 17 22.83 12.25 1.95
CA PHE A 17 21.63 13.06 1.72
C PHE A 17 20.87 13.39 3.00
N TYR A 18 20.93 12.49 3.99
CA TYR A 18 20.15 12.56 5.20
C TYR A 18 21.07 12.37 6.41
N SER A 19 21.52 13.47 7.01
CA SER A 19 22.43 13.43 8.16
C SER A 19 21.86 12.69 9.38
N GLN A 20 20.53 12.62 9.52
CA GLN A 20 19.85 11.84 10.56
C GLN A 20 19.85 10.32 10.32
N ALA A 21 20.26 9.84 9.14
CA ALA A 21 20.23 8.42 8.83
C ALA A 21 21.48 7.71 9.36
N GLU A 22 21.28 6.71 10.22
CA GLU A 22 22.36 5.86 10.72
C GLU A 22 22.19 4.41 10.25
N PHE A 23 23.22 3.89 9.60
CA PHE A 23 23.29 2.50 9.16
C PHE A 23 24.35 1.75 9.97
N ASP A 24 23.92 0.67 10.62
CA ASP A 24 24.80 -0.29 11.25
C ASP A 24 25.01 -1.51 10.33
N GLN A 25 25.95 -2.37 10.70
CA GLN A 25 26.24 -3.58 9.94
C GLN A 25 25.04 -4.54 9.86
N HIS A 26 24.19 -4.55 10.88
CA HIS A 26 23.00 -5.40 10.95
C HIS A 26 21.94 -4.96 9.93
N LYS A 27 21.65 -3.66 9.84
CA LYS A 27 20.76 -3.04 8.85
C LYS A 27 21.28 -3.30 7.45
N ILE A 28 22.58 -3.14 7.20
CA ILE A 28 23.17 -3.44 5.88
C ILE A 28 22.96 -4.91 5.50
N ASN A 29 23.14 -5.84 6.44
CA ASN A 29 22.86 -7.26 6.18
C ASN A 29 21.39 -7.51 5.87
N ALA A 30 20.48 -6.93 6.65
CA ALA A 30 19.04 -7.05 6.43
C ALA A 30 18.61 -6.47 5.08
N TRP A 31 19.16 -5.31 4.71
CA TRP A 31 18.93 -4.69 3.41
C TRP A 31 19.44 -5.56 2.27
N HIS A 32 20.61 -6.18 2.42
CA HIS A 32 21.16 -7.09 1.42
C HIS A 32 20.27 -8.31 1.17
N GLU A 33 19.66 -8.89 2.21
CA GLU A 33 18.73 -10.02 2.03
C GLU A 33 17.54 -9.66 1.13
N VAL A 34 17.08 -8.41 1.17
CA VAL A 34 15.95 -7.93 0.36
C VAL A 34 16.41 -7.44 -1.02
N LEU A 35 17.55 -6.75 -1.07
CA LEU A 35 18.05 -6.08 -2.28
C LEU A 35 18.86 -7.00 -3.19
N LYS A 36 19.32 -8.17 -2.73
CA LYS A 36 20.15 -9.10 -3.54
C LYS A 36 19.52 -9.43 -4.89
N SER A 37 18.20 -9.57 -4.98
CA SER A 37 17.49 -9.87 -6.23
C SER A 37 17.42 -8.70 -7.21
N HIS A 38 17.73 -7.48 -6.78
CA HIS A 38 17.63 -6.27 -7.59
C HIS A 38 18.98 -5.89 -8.20
N GLU A 39 18.97 -4.99 -9.17
CA GLU A 39 20.19 -4.41 -9.76
C GLU A 39 20.56 -3.12 -9.04
N TYR A 40 21.86 -2.93 -8.81
CA TYR A 40 22.38 -1.76 -8.11
C TYR A 40 21.99 -0.44 -8.77
N GLU A 41 22.16 -0.34 -10.09
CA GLU A 41 21.89 0.92 -10.81
C GLU A 41 20.41 1.32 -10.75
N VAL A 42 19.49 0.35 -10.86
CA VAL A 42 18.04 0.60 -10.75
C VAL A 42 17.69 1.15 -9.37
N VAL A 43 18.22 0.54 -8.30
CA VAL A 43 17.97 0.98 -6.91
C VAL A 43 18.60 2.34 -6.63
N LYS A 44 19.78 2.60 -7.19
CA LYS A 44 20.47 3.89 -7.09
C LYS A 44 19.71 5.01 -7.80
N GLU A 45 19.22 4.77 -9.01
CA GLU A 45 18.43 5.75 -9.75
C GLU A 45 17.16 6.14 -8.98
N ARG A 46 16.45 5.15 -8.43
CA ARG A 46 15.28 5.39 -7.58
C ARG A 46 15.60 6.17 -6.31
N LEU A 47 16.73 5.85 -5.66
CA LEU A 47 17.19 6.62 -4.51
C LEU A 47 17.39 8.10 -4.89
N LEU A 48 18.09 8.36 -6.00
CA LEU A 48 18.36 9.71 -6.46
C LEU A 48 17.08 10.47 -6.82
N ASP A 49 16.09 9.79 -7.39
CA ASP A 49 14.81 10.41 -7.70
C ASP A 49 13.98 10.71 -6.44
N TYR A 50 13.95 9.76 -5.50
CA TYR A 50 13.27 9.92 -4.22
C TYR A 50 13.77 11.14 -3.44
N VAL A 51 15.09 11.34 -3.41
CA VAL A 51 15.74 12.45 -2.69
C VAL A 51 15.31 13.83 -3.20
N LYS A 52 14.93 13.96 -4.48
CA LYS A 52 14.46 15.24 -5.03
C LYS A 52 13.12 15.68 -4.45
N HIS A 53 12.33 14.75 -3.95
CA HIS A 53 10.93 14.98 -3.57
C HIS A 53 10.68 14.80 -2.06
N HIS A 54 11.60 14.17 -1.32
CA HIS A 54 11.38 13.78 0.06
C HIS A 54 12.53 14.23 0.98
N ASN A 55 12.16 14.90 2.08
CA ASN A 55 13.10 15.40 3.09
C ASN A 55 13.50 14.36 4.15
N HIS A 56 12.96 13.14 4.08
CA HIS A 56 13.21 12.07 5.03
C HIS A 56 13.87 10.85 4.35
N PRO A 57 14.64 10.03 5.09
CA PRO A 57 15.30 8.87 4.51
C PRO A 57 14.30 7.88 3.91
N PRO A 58 14.61 7.26 2.75
CA PRO A 58 13.75 6.26 2.15
C PRO A 58 13.75 4.96 2.96
N THR A 59 12.62 4.27 2.90
CA THR A 59 12.49 2.88 3.32
C THR A 59 12.89 1.92 2.19
N ILE A 60 13.28 0.69 2.52
CA ILE A 60 13.61 -0.34 1.53
C ILE A 60 12.48 -0.55 0.52
N LYS A 61 11.23 -0.49 0.98
CA LYS A 61 10.04 -0.65 0.12
C LYS A 61 9.99 0.43 -0.96
N GLN A 62 10.27 1.69 -0.63
CA GLN A 62 10.26 2.81 -1.57
C GLN A 62 11.40 2.72 -2.61
N LEU A 63 12.50 2.05 -2.28
CA LEU A 63 13.59 1.81 -3.22
C LEU A 63 13.30 0.66 -4.20
N ILE A 64 12.36 -0.22 -3.85
CA ILE A 64 12.05 -1.44 -4.61
C ILE A 64 10.73 -1.33 -5.38
N GLN A 65 9.73 -0.62 -4.84
CA GLN A 65 8.45 -0.47 -5.51
C GLN A 65 8.65 0.18 -6.88
N ASP A 66 8.11 -0.50 -7.90
CA ASP A 66 7.80 0.16 -9.16
C ASP A 66 6.62 1.09 -8.89
N ASP A 67 6.73 2.36 -9.30
CA ASP A 67 5.65 3.36 -9.26
C ASP A 67 4.36 2.90 -9.97
N LYS A 68 4.44 1.77 -10.69
CA LYS A 68 3.31 1.12 -11.36
C LYS A 68 2.35 0.39 -10.42
N THR A 69 2.71 0.15 -9.16
CA THR A 69 1.93 -0.76 -8.30
C THR A 69 0.78 -0.09 -7.55
N ASP A 70 0.77 1.24 -7.45
CA ASP A 70 -0.30 1.97 -6.75
C ASP A 70 -0.91 3.07 -7.65
N SER A 71 -1.17 2.76 -8.92
CA SER A 71 -2.38 3.31 -9.53
C SER A 71 -3.54 2.64 -8.79
N ALA A 72 -3.96 3.24 -7.67
CA ALA A 72 -5.32 3.09 -7.22
C ALA A 72 -6.17 3.59 -8.40
N VAL A 73 -6.55 2.68 -9.29
CA VAL A 73 -7.53 2.93 -10.33
C VAL A 73 -8.77 3.33 -9.57
N VAL A 74 -9.00 4.64 -9.49
CA VAL A 74 -10.24 5.19 -8.95
C VAL A 74 -11.31 4.75 -9.93
N PRO A 75 -12.22 3.84 -9.55
CA PRO A 75 -13.18 3.30 -10.50
C PRO A 75 -14.08 4.42 -10.98
N ASP A 76 -14.38 4.46 -12.28
CA ASP A 76 -15.30 5.45 -12.82
C ASP A 76 -16.72 5.24 -12.25
N TYR A 77 -17.61 6.20 -12.43
CA TYR A 77 -18.99 6.15 -11.95
C TYR A 77 -19.69 4.84 -12.36
N GLU A 78 -19.51 4.42 -13.62
CA GLU A 78 -20.10 3.19 -14.15
C GLU A 78 -19.52 1.92 -13.50
N GLU A 79 -18.21 1.88 -13.24
CA GLU A 79 -17.54 0.77 -12.56
C GLU A 79 -17.98 0.67 -11.10
N THR A 80 -18.09 1.80 -10.41
CA THR A 80 -18.61 1.89 -9.04
C THR A 80 -20.06 1.41 -8.96
N LYS A 81 -20.90 1.81 -9.93
CA LYS A 81 -22.30 1.39 -10.03
C LYS A 81 -22.42 -0.12 -10.26
N ALA A 82 -21.61 -0.69 -11.14
CA ALA A 82 -21.58 -2.12 -11.39
C ALA A 82 -21.14 -2.92 -10.13
N MET A 83 -20.11 -2.45 -9.42
CA MET A 83 -19.68 -3.07 -8.16
C MET A 83 -20.75 -3.00 -7.06
N LEU A 84 -21.48 -1.88 -6.96
CA LEU A 84 -22.59 -1.73 -6.02
C LEU A 84 -23.77 -2.65 -6.37
N GLN A 85 -24.07 -2.82 -7.65
CA GLN A 85 -25.11 -3.74 -8.11
C GLN A 85 -24.73 -5.20 -7.86
N LEU A 86 -23.46 -5.57 -8.09
CA LEU A 86 -22.95 -6.91 -7.79
C LEU A 86 -23.02 -7.22 -6.28
N LYS A 87 -22.63 -6.25 -5.43
CA LYS A 87 -22.76 -6.39 -3.97
C LYS A 87 -24.21 -6.43 -3.49
N ARG A 88 -25.12 -5.66 -4.12
CA ARG A 88 -26.56 -5.71 -3.80
C ARG A 88 -27.23 -7.00 -4.29
N GLY A 89 -26.76 -7.59 -5.38
CA GLY A 89 -27.26 -8.88 -5.88
C GLY A 89 -26.86 -10.07 -5.00
N ALA A 90 -25.79 -9.93 -4.22
CA ALA A 90 -25.24 -10.99 -3.37
C ALA A 90 -25.87 -11.10 -1.97
N GLY A 91 -26.98 -10.42 -1.69
CA GLY A 91 -27.65 -10.62 -0.40
C GLY A 91 -28.99 -9.93 -0.32
N LEU A 92 -30.04 -10.74 -0.22
CA LEU A 92 -31.21 -10.58 0.66
C LEU A 92 -32.11 -11.80 0.39
N SER A 93 -31.61 -12.98 0.74
CA SER A 93 -32.46 -14.18 0.88
C SER A 93 -33.60 -13.85 1.84
N ALA A 94 -34.74 -14.52 1.67
CA ALA A 94 -35.98 -14.28 2.45
C ALA A 94 -35.74 -14.11 3.97
N THR A 95 -34.73 -14.79 4.51
CA THR A 95 -34.25 -14.70 5.89
C THR A 95 -33.92 -13.27 6.36
N ALA A 96 -33.30 -12.44 5.52
CA ALA A 96 -32.94 -11.09 5.91
C ALA A 96 -34.16 -10.16 6.01
N LYS A 97 -35.23 -10.42 5.24
CA LYS A 97 -36.50 -9.70 5.37
C LYS A 97 -37.24 -10.10 6.65
N GLU A 98 -37.20 -11.39 7.00
CA GLU A 98 -37.80 -11.90 8.24
C GLU A 98 -37.07 -11.37 9.49
N GLU A 99 -35.74 -11.38 9.52
CA GLU A 99 -34.98 -10.83 10.64
C GLU A 99 -35.19 -9.32 10.78
N LEU A 100 -35.25 -8.59 9.68
CA LEU A 100 -35.55 -7.16 9.70
C LEU A 100 -37.00 -6.88 10.20
N ALA A 101 -37.96 -7.75 9.87
CA ALA A 101 -39.32 -7.65 10.38
C ALA A 101 -39.39 -7.92 11.89
N LYS A 102 -38.66 -8.92 12.40
CA LYS A 102 -38.53 -9.19 13.85
C LYS A 102 -37.89 -8.00 14.58
N ILE A 103 -36.82 -7.43 14.03
CA ILE A 103 -36.14 -6.27 14.62
C ILE A 103 -37.07 -5.05 14.64
N ARG A 104 -37.85 -4.80 13.58
CA ARG A 104 -38.83 -3.70 13.53
C ARG A 104 -39.96 -3.87 14.54
N ALA A 105 -40.46 -5.09 14.71
CA ALA A 105 -41.46 -5.41 15.74
C ALA A 105 -40.91 -5.18 17.16
N LEU A 106 -39.66 -5.57 17.42
CA LEU A 106 -38.99 -5.33 18.71
C LEU A 106 -38.75 -3.84 18.99
N LEU A 107 -38.47 -3.04 17.96
CA LEU A 107 -38.23 -1.61 18.08
C LEU A 107 -39.52 -0.77 18.04
N GLY A 108 -40.69 -1.41 17.89
CA GLY A 108 -41.99 -0.72 17.82
C GLY A 108 -42.16 0.16 16.58
N ILE A 109 -41.36 -0.06 15.53
CA ILE A 109 -41.38 0.71 14.28
C ILE A 109 -42.35 0.03 13.31
N GLU A 110 -43.59 -0.14 13.74
CA GLU A 110 -44.69 -0.58 12.89
C GLU A 110 -45.56 0.63 12.56
N GLY A 111 -45.13 1.39 11.54
CA GLY A 111 -45.99 2.36 10.88
C GLY A 111 -45.60 3.82 11.07
N GLU A 112 -44.61 4.27 10.32
CA GLU A 112 -44.75 5.57 9.64
C GLU A 112 -44.63 5.34 8.14
N ARG A 113 -45.76 5.53 7.46
CA ARG A 113 -45.86 5.64 6.00
C ARG A 113 -45.00 6.81 5.54
N LEU A 114 -44.11 6.56 4.59
CA LEU A 114 -43.77 7.50 3.52
C LEU A 114 -43.97 6.77 2.19
#